data_AF-A0A090HZH5-F1
#
_entry.id   AF-A0A090HZH5-F1
#
_cell.length_a   1.000
_cell.length_b   1.000
_cell.length_c   1.000
_cell.angle_alpha   90.00
_cell.angle_beta   90.00
_cell.angle_gamma   90.00
#
_symmetry.space_group_name_H-M   'P 1'
#
loop_
_entity.id
_entity.type
_entity.pdbx_description
1 polymer ?
#
loop_
_entity_poly.entity_id
_entity_poly.type
_entity_poly.pdbx_seq_one_letter_code
_entity_poly.pdbx_strand_id
1 'polypeptide(L)'
;MNKTKEIVLASLFIAAGLIIPMIFHTFHLGGPTFLPMHLPVLLAGMILPPSTALLVGVLTPVLSSLFTGMPLIYPILPIMVAELGVYGFTIAICRKNIILIFSFLSS
;
A
#
# COMPACT_ATOMS: atom_id res chain seq x y z
N MET A 1 -10.52 15.48 1.22
CA MET A 1 -9.70 15.36 -0.01
C MET A 1 -10.63 15.26 -1.21
N ASN A 2 -10.36 15.98 -2.29
CA ASN A 2 -11.17 15.90 -3.51
C ASN A 2 -10.92 14.58 -4.25
N LYS A 3 -11.95 14.06 -4.93
CA LYS A 3 -11.91 12.74 -5.60
C LYS A 3 -10.79 12.60 -6.62
N THR A 4 -10.53 13.64 -7.42
CA THR A 4 -9.42 13.64 -8.37
C THR A 4 -8.06 13.47 -7.69
N LYS A 5 -7.82 14.20 -6.60
CA LYS A 5 -6.56 14.11 -5.85
C LYS A 5 -6.39 12.73 -5.21
N GLU A 6 -7.48 12.16 -4.70
CA GLU A 6 -7.50 10.82 -4.11
C GLU A 6 -7.09 9.76 -5.14
N ILE A 7 -7.65 9.79 -6.35
CA ILE A 7 -7.33 8.84 -7.43
C ILE A 7 -5.87 9.01 -7.89
N VAL A 8 -5.42 10.26 -8.08
CA VAL A 8 -4.04 10.54 -8.51
C VAL A 8 -3.05 9.99 -7.49
N LEU A 9 -3.25 10.25 -6.19
CA LEU A 9 -2.39 9.72 -5.14
C LEU A 9 -2.44 8.19 -5.06
N ALA A 10 -3.63 7.58 -5.16
CA ALA A 10 -3.76 6.13 -5.17
C ALA A 10 -2.96 5.50 -6.32
N SER A 11 -3.10 6.03 -7.54
CA SER A 11 -2.36 5.57 -8.71
C SER A 11 -0.84 5.76 -8.56
N LEU A 12 -0.40 6.85 -7.93
CA LEU A 12 1.00 7.12 -7.64
C LEU A 12 1.58 6.07 -6.69
N PHE A 13 0.88 5.74 -5.61
CA PHE A 13 1.34 4.72 -4.66
C PHE A 13 1.36 3.32 -5.26
N ILE A 14 0.38 2.99 -6.10
CA ILE A 14 0.39 1.73 -6.87
C ILE A 14 1.62 1.71 -7.78
N ALA A 15 1.85 2.75 -8.58
CA ALA A 15 3.01 2.83 -9.47
C ALA A 15 4.34 2.72 -8.70
N ALA A 16 4.47 3.42 -7.58
CA ALA A 16 5.64 3.30 -6.69
C ALA A 16 5.79 1.88 -6.15
N GLY A 17 4.68 1.24 -5.75
CA GLY A 17 4.61 -0.14 -5.30
C GLY A 17 4.95 -1.19 -6.36
N LEU A 18 4.96 -0.82 -7.64
CA LEU A 18 5.43 -1.67 -8.74
C LEU A 18 6.90 -1.40 -9.08
N ILE A 19 7.28 -0.13 -9.16
CA ILE A 19 8.62 0.30 -9.59
C ILE A 19 9.68 -0.01 -8.53
N ILE A 20 9.38 0.24 -7.24
CA ILE A 20 10.33 0.03 -6.15
C ILE A 20 10.75 -1.45 -6.06
N PRO A 21 9.84 -2.44 -6.05
CA PRO A 21 10.24 -3.85 -6.12
C PRO A 21 11.06 -4.20 -7.33
N MET A 22 10.70 -3.67 -8.50
CA MET A 22 11.39 -3.97 -9.74
C MET A 22 12.86 -3.57 -9.68
N ILE A 23 13.16 -2.37 -9.15
CA ILE A 23 14.54 -1.88 -8.96
C ILE A 23 15.28 -2.73 -7.92
N PHE A 24 14.65 -3.06 -6.79
CA PHE A 24 15.32 -3.84 -5.75
C PHE A 24 15.64 -5.27 -6.18
N HIS A 25 14.76 -5.88 -7.00
CA HIS A 25 15.01 -7.18 -7.60
C HIS A 25 16.12 -7.16 -8.64
N THR A 26 16.20 -6.13 -9.50
CA THR A 26 17.25 -6.08 -10.55
C THR A 26 18.65 -5.90 -9.98
N PHE A 27 18.81 -5.10 -8.93
CA PHE A 27 20.11 -4.89 -8.29
C PHE A 27 20.48 -5.95 -7.25
N HIS A 28 19.63 -6.98 -7.04
CA HIS A 28 19.81 -8.01 -6.00
C HIS A 28 20.03 -7.43 -4.59
N LEU A 29 19.54 -6.21 -4.35
CA LEU A 29 19.71 -5.47 -3.08
C LEU A 29 18.72 -5.93 -2.00
N GLY A 30 17.86 -6.91 -2.32
CA GLY A 30 16.84 -7.44 -1.42
C GLY A 30 17.40 -8.52 -0.49
N GLY A 31 17.85 -8.13 0.70
CA GLY A 31 17.96 -9.05 1.84
C GLY A 31 16.63 -9.80 2.09
N PRO A 32 16.62 -10.82 2.97
CA PRO A 32 15.81 -12.03 2.80
C PRO A 32 14.29 -11.93 2.74
N THR A 33 13.58 -10.81 2.91
CA THR A 33 12.10 -10.82 2.75
C THR A 33 11.37 -9.48 2.82
N PHE A 34 11.90 -8.47 3.54
CA PHE A 34 10.95 -7.54 4.19
C PHE A 34 10.58 -6.23 3.50
N LEU A 35 11.26 -5.74 2.45
CA LEU A 35 10.85 -4.45 1.85
C LEU A 35 11.18 -4.36 0.35
N PRO A 36 10.16 -4.51 -0.51
CA PRO A 36 10.04 -3.55 -1.61
C PRO A 36 8.63 -2.96 -1.86
N MET A 37 7.54 -3.66 -1.53
CA MET A 37 6.17 -3.18 -1.83
C MET A 37 5.30 -2.79 -0.63
N HIS A 38 5.69 -3.22 0.58
CA HIS A 38 4.99 -2.86 1.81
C HIS A 38 5.05 -1.35 2.08
N LEU A 39 6.21 -0.73 1.88
CA LEU A 39 6.44 0.68 2.20
C LEU A 39 5.51 1.63 1.42
N PRO A 40 5.34 1.50 0.09
CA PRO A 40 4.35 2.27 -0.65
C PRO A 40 2.92 2.12 -0.15
N VAL A 41 2.51 0.90 0.25
CA VAL A 41 1.16 0.64 0.77
C VAL A 41 0.97 1.21 2.18
N LEU A 42 1.97 1.12 3.05
CA LEU A 42 1.94 1.74 4.38
C LEU A 42 1.81 3.27 4.26
N LEU A 43 2.60 3.89 3.39
CA LEU A 43 2.52 5.33 3.10
C LEU A 43 1.16 5.72 2.50
N ALA A 44 0.62 4.89 1.61
CA ALA A 44 -0.73 5.07 1.09
C ALA A 44 -1.77 5.09 2.22
N GLY A 45 -1.68 4.17 3.19
CA GLY A 45 -2.52 4.14 4.39
C GLY A 45 -2.44 5.42 5.23
N MET A 46 -1.27 6.06 5.31
CA MET A 46 -1.11 7.32 6.06
C MET A 46 -1.71 8.54 5.34
N ILE A 47 -1.91 8.49 4.02
CA ILE A 47 -2.31 9.66 3.22
C ILE A 47 -3.74 9.53 2.69
N LEU A 48 -4.13 8.35 2.22
CA LEU A 48 -5.44 8.08 1.63
C LEU A 48 -6.50 7.78 2.70
N PRO A 49 -7.80 7.95 2.39
CA PRO A 49 -8.86 7.45 3.26
C PRO A 49 -8.90 5.90 3.26
N PRO A 50 -9.52 5.28 4.28
CA PRO A 50 -9.44 3.82 4.48
C PRO A 50 -9.86 2.97 3.28
N SER A 51 -10.91 3.38 2.56
CA SER A 51 -11.41 2.64 1.40
C SER A 51 -10.39 2.60 0.26
N THR A 52 -9.74 3.72 -0.07
CA THR A 52 -8.76 3.75 -1.16
C THR A 52 -7.41 3.21 -0.72
N ALA A 53 -7.04 3.34 0.56
CA ALA A 53 -5.85 2.68 1.09
C ALA A 53 -5.96 1.14 1.01
N LEU A 54 -7.14 0.57 1.32
CA LEU A 54 -7.39 -0.86 1.15
C LEU A 54 -7.27 -1.27 -0.31
N LEU A 55 -7.90 -0.52 -1.23
CA LEU A 55 -7.80 -0.78 -2.67
C LEU A 55 -6.35 -0.74 -3.17
N VAL A 56 -5.56 0.24 -2.72
CA VAL A 56 -4.13 0.30 -3.04
C VAL A 56 -3.42 -0.95 -2.51
N GLY A 57 -3.65 -1.35 -1.26
CA GLY A 57 -3.04 -2.54 -0.67
C GLY A 57 -3.39 -3.85 -1.39
N VAL A 58 -4.59 -3.97 -1.95
CA VAL A 58 -5.03 -5.14 -2.72
C VAL A 58 -4.54 -5.10 -4.17
N LEU A 59 -4.66 -3.95 -4.84
CA LEU A 59 -4.33 -3.84 -6.26
C LEU A 59 -2.82 -3.88 -6.52
N THR A 60 -2.00 -3.34 -5.61
CA THR A 60 -0.55 -3.31 -5.79
C THR A 60 0.07 -4.71 -5.97
N PRO A 61 -0.16 -5.72 -5.09
CA PRO A 61 0.39 -7.07 -5.27
C PRO A 61 -0.20 -7.79 -6.48
N VAL A 62 -1.50 -7.59 -6.76
CA VAL A 62 -2.16 -8.19 -7.91
C VAL A 62 -1.54 -7.70 -9.21
N LEU A 63 -1.39 -6.38 -9.36
CA LEU A 63 -0.77 -5.77 -10.53
C LEU A 63 0.71 -6.14 -10.62
N SER A 64 1.46 -6.13 -9.51
CA SER A 64 2.86 -6.55 -9.50
C SER A 64 3.03 -7.99 -10.01
N SER A 65 2.17 -8.92 -9.58
CA SER A 65 2.20 -10.31 -10.03
C SER A 65 1.90 -10.45 -11.52
N LEU A 66 0.93 -9.68 -12.02
CA LEU A 66 0.59 -9.66 -13.44
C LEU A 66 1.73 -9.11 -14.31
N PHE A 67 2.45 -8.07 -13.88
CA PHE A 67 3.50 -7.43 -14.68
C PHE A 67 4.87 -8.10 -14.55
N THR A 68 5.21 -8.62 -13.38
CA THR A 68 6.57 -9.11 -13.08
C THR A 68 6.63 -10.63 -12.88
N GLY A 69 5.49 -11.30 -12.79
CA GLY A 69 5.41 -12.71 -12.38
C GLY A 69 5.63 -12.93 -10.87
N MET A 70 5.90 -11.86 -10.11
CA MET A 70 6.09 -11.87 -8.66
C MET A 70 5.11 -10.90 -7.97
N PRO A 71 4.43 -11.30 -6.87
CA PRO A 71 4.54 -12.57 -6.15
C PRO A 71 3.92 -13.76 -6.90
N LEU A 72 4.35 -14.98 -6.56
CA LEU A 72 3.76 -16.22 -7.10
C LEU A 72 2.25 -16.27 -6.78
N ILE A 73 1.44 -16.57 -7.80
CA ILE A 73 -0.03 -16.57 -7.73
C ILE A 73 -0.54 -17.49 -6.61
N TYR A 74 0.15 -18.60 -6.34
CA TYR A 74 -0.14 -19.47 -5.21
C TYR A 74 1.17 -20.00 -4.59
N PRO A 75 1.32 -20.02 -3.26
CA PRO A 75 0.37 -19.58 -2.22
C PRO A 75 0.53 -18.11 -1.77
N ILE A 76 1.54 -17.39 -2.30
CA ILE A 76 1.99 -16.12 -1.71
C ILE A 76 1.05 -14.95 -2.02
N LEU A 77 0.52 -14.85 -3.24
CA LEU A 77 -0.31 -13.69 -3.63
C LEU A 77 -1.54 -13.47 -2.74
N PRO A 78 -2.36 -14.49 -2.42
CA PRO A 78 -3.51 -14.30 -1.52
C PRO A 78 -3.11 -13.81 -0.11
N ILE A 79 -2.00 -14.32 0.42
CA ILE A 79 -1.46 -13.92 1.72
C ILE A 79 -1.04 -12.45 1.66
N MET A 80 -0.27 -12.08 0.64
CA MET A 80 0.26 -10.73 0.48
C MET A 80 -0.85 -9.70 0.22
N VAL A 81 -1.89 -10.07 -0.54
CA VAL A 81 -3.10 -9.26 -0.73
C VAL A 81 -3.81 -9.02 0.60
N ALA A 82 -3.97 -10.06 1.43
CA ALA A 82 -4.59 -9.94 2.74
C ALA A 82 -3.74 -9.06 3.68
N GLU A 83 -2.43 -9.33 3.77
CA GLU A 83 -1.50 -8.58 4.62
C GLU A 83 -1.46 -7.10 4.25
N LEU A 84 -1.20 -6.77 2.98
CA LEU A 84 -1.09 -5.38 2.52
C LEU A 84 -2.44 -4.65 2.54
N GLY A 85 -3.53 -5.34 2.21
CA GLY A 85 -4.87 -4.79 2.33
C GLY A 85 -5.20 -4.42 3.78
N VAL A 86 -4.91 -5.30 4.74
CA VAL A 86 -5.09 -5.05 6.17
C VAL A 86 -4.18 -3.94 6.65
N TYR A 87 -2.91 -3.90 6.25
CA TYR A 87 -1.97 -2.84 6.63
C TYR A 87 -2.44 -1.46 6.15
N GLY A 88 -2.78 -1.33 4.86
CA GLY A 88 -3.28 -0.07 4.31
C GLY A 88 -4.55 0.41 5.02
N PHE A 89 -5.48 -0.51 5.29
CA PHE A 89 -6.74 -0.20 5.95
C PHE A 89 -6.58 0.20 7.44
N THR A 90 -5.84 -0.60 8.20
CA THR A 90 -5.63 -0.38 9.64
C THR A 90 -4.92 0.93 9.92
N ILE A 91 -3.90 1.28 9.12
CA ILE A 91 -3.18 2.55 9.24
C ILE A 91 -4.09 3.72 8.93
N ALA A 92 -4.89 3.63 7.87
CA ALA A 92 -5.80 4.71 7.50
C ALA A 92 -6.89 4.95 8.55
N ILE A 93 -7.39 3.89 9.20
CA ILE A 93 -8.30 3.99 10.35
C ILE A 93 -7.61 4.61 11.55
N CYS A 94 -6.45 4.08 11.93
CA CYS A 94 -5.69 4.56 13.07
C CYS A 94 -5.42 6.06 12.96
N ARG A 95 -4.96 6.51 11.79
CA ARG A 95 -4.78 7.93 11.47
C ARG A 95 -6.06 8.73 11.63
N LYS A 96 -7.20 8.25 11.11
CA LYS A 96 -8.49 8.94 11.24
C LYS A 96 -8.86 9.15 12.71
N ASN A 97 -8.68 8.14 13.54
CA ASN A 97 -8.98 8.20 14.98
C ASN A 97 -8.05 9.16 15.72
N ILE A 98 -6.75 9.15 15.41
CA ILE A 98 -5.77 10.08 15.99
C ILE A 98 -6.16 11.54 15.67
N ILE A 99 -6.46 11.84 14.40
CA ILE A 99 -6.86 13.20 13.99
C ILE A 99 -8.14 13.64 14.71
N LEU A 100 -9.11 12.74 14.91
CA LEU A 100 -10.33 13.05 15.65
C LEU A 100 -10.03 13.40 17.12
N ILE A 101 -9.19 12.63 17.80
CA ILE A 101 -8.80 12.90 19.20
C ILE A 101 -8.15 14.28 19.35
N PHE A 102 -7.21 14.61 18.45
CA PHE A 102 -6.59 15.94 18.46
C PHE A 102 -7.60 17.07 18.19
N SER A 103 -8.56 16.84 17.29
CA SER A 103 -9.63 17.82 17.03
C SER A 103 -10.52 18.07 18.25
N PHE A 104 -10.75 17.05 19.09
CA PHE A 104 -11.49 17.21 20.34
C PHE A 104 -10.67 17.95 21.40
N LEU A 105 -9.36 17.71 21.48
CA LEU A 105 -8.47 18.38 22.44
C LEU A 105 -8.22 19.85 22.12
N SER A 106 -8.41 20.26 20.86
CA SER A 106 -8.21 21.64 20.40
C SER A 106 -9.49 22.51 20.42
N SER A 107 -10.61 21.98 20.92
CA SER A 107 -11.92 22.65 20.99
C SER A 107 -12.26 23.03 22.43
#